data_AF-A0A382P5Z4-F1
#
_entry.id   AF-A0A382P5Z4-F1
#
_cell.length_a   1.000
_cell.length_b   1.000
_cell.length_c   1.000
_cell.angle_alpha   90.00
_cell.angle_beta   90.00
_cell.angle_gamma   90.00
#
_symmetry.space_group_name_H-M   'P 1'
#
loop_
_entity.id
_entity.type
_entity.pdbx_description
1 polymer ?
#
loop_
_entity_poly.entity_id
_entity_poly.type
_entity_poly.pdbx_seq_one_letter_code
_entity_poly.pdbx_strand_id
1 'polypeptide(L)'
;MFGLKYNDEIESIVCVAFCPEVPYTVRELDYMSRVKDGKIVIAYTVWSRKRGAGKEIINKLGEWVKDNKYERLITLSPLTTMATHFHIRNGAKQIGINEDTQNFEYKL
;
A
#
# COMPACT_ATOMS: atom_id res chain seq x y z
N MET A 1 9.04 6.21 -0.28
CA MET A 1 8.47 6.08 -1.65
C MET A 1 9.30 5.04 -2.39
N PHE A 2 8.68 4.08 -3.07
CA PHE A 2 9.35 3.06 -3.89
C PHE A 2 8.94 3.22 -5.36
N GLY A 3 9.86 2.95 -6.28
CA GLY A 3 9.60 3.00 -7.72
C GLY A 3 10.04 1.71 -8.41
N LEU A 4 9.25 1.26 -9.38
CA LEU A 4 9.59 0.19 -10.30
C LEU A 4 10.21 0.80 -11.56
N LYS A 5 11.43 0.37 -11.89
CA LYS A 5 12.20 0.85 -13.04
C LYS A 5 12.41 -0.28 -14.04
N TYR A 6 12.18 -0.01 -15.33
CA TYR A 6 12.44 -0.93 -16.45
C TYR A 6 12.93 -0.13 -17.66
N ASN A 7 13.98 -0.62 -18.35
CA ASN A 7 14.62 0.06 -19.49
C ASN A 7 14.86 1.57 -19.26
N ASP A 8 15.43 1.90 -18.11
CA ASP A 8 15.70 3.28 -17.69
C ASP A 8 14.48 4.20 -17.46
N GLU A 9 13.26 3.67 -17.55
CA GLU A 9 12.02 4.40 -17.29
C GLU A 9 11.33 3.96 -16.01
N ILE A 10 10.66 4.90 -15.32
CA ILE A 10 9.81 4.60 -14.16
C ILE A 10 8.44 4.14 -14.66
N GLU A 11 8.11 2.87 -14.41
CA GLU A 11 6.85 2.27 -14.86
C GLU A 11 5.74 2.37 -13.83
N SER A 12 6.09 2.32 -12.54
CA SER A 12 5.14 2.48 -11.45
C SER A 12 5.82 3.01 -10.19
N ILE A 13 5.02 3.63 -9.33
CA ILE A 13 5.45 4.23 -8.07
C ILE A 13 4.43 3.86 -6.99
N VAL A 14 4.93 3.52 -5.80
CA VAL A 14 4.12 3.32 -4.60
C VAL A 14 4.62 4.22 -3.47
N CYS A 15 3.70 4.96 -2.88
CA CYS A 15 3.96 5.72 -1.67
C CYS A 15 3.55 4.89 -0.46
N VAL A 16 4.45 4.78 0.52
CA VAL A 16 4.21 4.07 1.76
C VAL A 16 4.55 4.93 2.96
N ALA A 17 3.85 4.68 4.06
CA ALA A 17 4.18 5.18 5.38
C ALA A 17 4.39 3.99 6.33
N PHE A 18 5.13 4.21 7.40
CA PHE A 18 5.32 3.22 8.47
C PHE A 18 4.52 3.69 9.67
N CYS A 19 3.56 2.89 10.11
CA CYS A 19 2.64 3.24 11.18
C CYS A 19 2.69 2.20 12.30
N PRO A 20 2.47 2.60 13.56
CA PRO A 20 2.36 1.67 14.68
C PRO A 20 1.02 0.92 14.65
N GLU A 21 0.00 1.54 14.05
CA GLU A 21 -1.39 1.06 13.96
C GLU A 21 -1.95 1.29 12.55
N VAL A 22 -3.15 0.75 12.28
CA VAL A 22 -3.82 0.92 10.97
C VAL A 22 -4.57 2.25 10.96
N PRO A 23 -4.21 3.22 10.12
CA PRO A 23 -4.95 4.46 10.01
C PRO A 23 -6.27 4.26 9.25
N TYR A 24 -7.28 5.03 9.64
CA TYR A 24 -8.59 5.09 9.00
C TYR A 24 -8.78 6.35 8.15
N THR A 25 -7.98 7.39 8.40
CA THR A 25 -8.02 8.65 7.64
C THR A 25 -6.63 9.08 7.18
N VAL A 26 -6.57 9.95 6.16
CA VAL A 26 -5.30 10.55 5.70
C VAL A 26 -4.64 11.39 6.80
N ARG A 27 -5.44 12.03 7.66
CA ARG A 27 -4.94 12.81 8.79
C ARG A 27 -4.26 11.93 9.84
N GLU A 28 -4.86 10.78 10.15
CA GLU A 28 -4.25 9.79 11.04
C GLU A 28 -2.96 9.23 10.45
N LEU A 29 -2.97 8.89 9.15
CA LEU A 29 -1.78 8.46 8.43
C LEU A 29 -0.63 9.47 8.58
N ASP A 30 -0.89 10.76 8.34
CA ASP A 30 0.12 11.82 8.48
C ASP A 30 0.69 11.89 9.90
N TYR A 31 -0.16 11.81 10.93
CA TYR A 31 0.29 11.82 12.32
C TYR A 31 1.07 10.54 12.70
N MET A 32 0.51 9.38 12.40
CA MET A 32 1.07 8.06 12.71
C MET A 32 2.38 7.79 11.98
N SER A 33 2.58 8.35 10.80
CA SER A 33 3.81 8.17 10.00
C SER A 33 5.05 8.85 10.59
N ARG A 34 4.88 9.71 11.60
CA ARG A 34 5.98 10.48 12.22
C ARG A 34 6.68 9.73 13.35
N VAL A 35 6.16 8.56 13.75
CA VAL A 35 6.77 7.74 14.80
C VAL A 35 7.97 6.96 14.25
N LYS A 36 8.97 6.71 15.10
CA LYS A 36 10.19 5.99 14.68
C LYS A 36 9.99 4.47 14.56
N ASP A 37 9.04 3.90 15.30
CA ASP A 37 8.89 2.45 15.47
C ASP A 37 7.65 1.88 14.76
N GLY A 38 7.33 2.41 13.57
CA GLY A 38 6.21 1.93 12.76
C GLY A 38 6.46 0.49 12.27
N LYS A 39 5.56 -0.44 12.62
CA LYS A 39 5.69 -1.86 12.28
C LYS A 39 4.80 -2.30 11.11
N ILE A 40 3.85 -1.46 10.75
CA ILE A 40 2.88 -1.70 9.69
C ILE A 40 3.25 -0.81 8.51
N VAL A 41 3.39 -1.41 7.33
CA VAL A 41 3.62 -0.66 6.09
C VAL A 41 2.27 -0.31 5.48
N ILE A 42 1.99 0.98 5.34
CA ILE A 42 0.75 1.51 4.77
C ILE A 42 0.99 2.04 3.37
N ALA A 43 0.53 1.33 2.34
CA ALA A 43 0.52 1.83 0.96
C ALA A 43 -0.70 2.73 0.74
N TYR A 44 -0.46 4.03 0.54
CA TYR A 44 -1.52 5.04 0.43
C TYR A 44 -1.62 5.67 -0.96
N THR A 45 -0.71 5.34 -1.87
CA THR A 45 -0.81 5.75 -3.28
C THR A 45 -0.07 4.74 -4.15
N VAL A 46 -0.70 4.35 -5.26
CA VAL A 46 -0.06 3.56 -6.33
C VAL A 46 -0.35 4.25 -7.65
N TRP A 47 0.70 4.49 -8.42
CA TRP A 47 0.59 5.03 -9.78
C TRP A 47 1.35 4.13 -10.75
N SER A 48 0.82 3.94 -11.95
CA SER A 48 1.38 3.02 -12.95
C SER A 48 1.14 3.55 -14.36
N ARG A 49 2.18 3.58 -15.18
CA ARG A 49 2.13 3.99 -16.59
C ARG A 49 1.79 2.85 -17.53
N LYS A 50 2.12 1.62 -17.14
CA LYS A 50 1.89 0.40 -17.92
C LYS A 50 0.87 -0.50 -17.25
N ARG A 51 0.10 -1.23 -18.07
CA ARG A 51 -0.81 -2.26 -17.57
C ARG A 51 0.01 -3.37 -16.91
N GLY A 52 -0.31 -3.70 -15.66
CA GLY A 52 0.40 -4.73 -14.90
C GLY A 52 1.48 -4.19 -13.95
N ALA A 53 2.14 -3.07 -14.26
CA ALA A 53 3.21 -2.52 -13.41
C ALA A 53 2.73 -2.11 -12.00
N GLY A 54 1.45 -1.74 -11.85
CA GLY A 54 0.83 -1.50 -10.53
C GLY A 54 0.66 -2.76 -9.68
N LYS A 55 0.38 -3.92 -10.31
CA LYS A 55 0.37 -5.21 -9.61
C LYS A 55 1.78 -5.62 -9.23
N GLU A 56 2.72 -5.46 -10.15
CA GLU A 56 4.11 -5.86 -9.94
C GLU A 56 4.77 -5.10 -8.78
N ILE A 57 4.59 -3.77 -8.71
CA ILE A 57 5.17 -2.98 -7.62
C ILE A 57 4.58 -3.32 -6.25
N ILE A 58 3.30 -3.67 -6.19
CA ILE A 58 2.67 -4.11 -4.93
C ILE A 58 3.21 -5.48 -4.49
N ASN A 59 3.41 -6.40 -5.43
CA ASN A 59 4.00 -7.71 -5.12
C ASN A 59 5.44 -7.57 -4.61
N LYS A 60 6.26 -6.76 -5.30
CA LYS A 60 7.64 -6.46 -4.89
C LYS A 60 7.68 -5.71 -3.55
N LEU A 61 6.70 -4.84 -3.30
CA LEU A 61 6.55 -4.22 -1.99
C LEU A 61 6.29 -5.30 -0.92
N GLY A 62 5.38 -6.25 -1.16
CA GLY A 62 5.14 -7.37 -0.25
C GLY A 62 6.39 -8.19 0.06
N GLU A 63 7.18 -8.55 -0.94
CA GLU A 63 8.48 -9.22 -0.77
C GLU A 63 9.42 -8.38 0.09
N TRP A 64 9.55 -7.08 -0.20
CA TRP A 64 10.38 -6.16 0.56
C TRP A 64 9.91 -6.02 2.02
N VAL A 65 8.59 -5.95 2.27
CA VAL A 65 8.02 -5.90 3.63
C VAL A 65 8.39 -7.16 4.42
N LYS A 66 8.30 -8.33 3.79
CA LYS A 66 8.68 -9.61 4.39
C LYS A 66 10.16 -9.68 4.74
N ASP A 67 11.03 -9.30 3.80
CA ASP A 67 12.48 -9.35 3.98
C ASP A 67 12.96 -8.39 5.08
N ASN A 68 12.29 -7.24 5.23
CA ASN A 68 12.58 -6.27 6.28
C ASN A 68 11.84 -6.55 7.61
N LYS A 69 11.14 -7.69 7.72
CA LYS A 69 10.48 -8.18 8.95
C LYS A 69 9.43 -7.21 9.52
N TYR A 70 8.76 -6.46 8.66
CA TYR A 70 7.57 -5.71 9.06
C TYR A 70 6.41 -6.69 9.28
N GLU A 71 5.50 -6.33 10.19
CA GLU A 71 4.48 -7.26 10.65
C GLU A 71 3.33 -7.39 9.64
N ARG A 72 3.00 -6.30 8.93
CA ARG A 72 1.80 -6.23 8.07
C ARG A 72 2.02 -5.27 6.89
N LEU A 73 1.43 -5.61 5.73
CA LEU A 73 1.27 -4.70 4.58
C LEU A 73 -0.21 -4.41 4.38
N ILE A 74 -0.58 -3.15 4.61
CA ILE A 74 -1.95 -2.68 4.52
C ILE A 74 -2.02 -1.50 3.56
N THR A 75 -3.18 -1.24 2.98
CA THR A 75 -3.42 -0.05 2.16
C THR A 75 -4.37 0.92 2.85
N LEU A 76 -4.25 2.19 2.50
CA LEU A 76 -5.26 3.21 2.75
C LEU A 76 -5.74 3.71 1.39
N SER A 77 -6.84 3.13 0.90
CA SER A 77 -7.31 3.32 -0.47
C SER A 77 -8.63 4.09 -0.48
N PRO A 78 -8.92 4.89 -1.52
CA PRO A 78 -10.19 5.62 -1.62
C PRO A 78 -11.37 4.65 -1.78
N LEU A 79 -12.57 5.07 -1.36
CA LEU A 79 -13.84 4.32 -1.52
C LEU A 79 -14.32 4.26 -2.97
N THR A 80 -13.54 3.64 -3.85
CA THR A 80 -13.88 3.41 -5.25
C THR A 80 -13.93 1.92 -5.57
N THR A 81 -14.87 1.54 -6.44
CA THR A 81 -14.96 0.16 -6.96
C THR A 81 -13.70 -0.25 -7.70
N MET A 82 -13.02 0.71 -8.36
CA MET A 82 -11.74 0.48 -9.01
C MET A 82 -10.67 0.03 -8.01
N ALA A 83 -10.51 0.72 -6.88
CA ALA A 83 -9.55 0.35 -5.84
C ALA A 83 -9.89 -1.02 -5.24
N THR A 84 -11.17 -1.25 -4.92
CA THR A 84 -11.63 -2.55 -4.39
C THR A 84 -11.32 -3.69 -5.36
N HIS A 85 -11.69 -3.56 -6.64
CA HIS A 85 -11.37 -4.58 -7.64
C HIS A 85 -9.87 -4.77 -7.81
N PHE A 86 -9.07 -3.71 -7.80
CA PHE A 86 -7.62 -3.81 -7.90
C PHE A 86 -7.04 -4.63 -6.75
N HIS A 87 -7.38 -4.33 -5.50
CA HIS A 87 -6.81 -5.02 -4.35
C HIS A 87 -7.28 -6.47 -4.23
N ILE A 88 -8.59 -6.72 -4.40
CA ILE A 88 -9.15 -8.08 -4.33
C ILE A 88 -8.59 -8.98 -5.43
N ARG A 89 -8.47 -8.50 -6.67
CA ARG A 89 -7.86 -9.26 -7.79
C ARG A 89 -6.38 -9.59 -7.55
N ASN A 90 -5.70 -8.80 -6.72
CA ASN A 90 -4.30 -9.00 -6.35
C ASN A 90 -4.15 -9.73 -5.00
N GLY A 91 -5.19 -10.40 -4.51
CA GLY A 91 -5.10 -11.30 -3.37
C GLY A 91 -5.14 -10.62 -2.00
N ALA A 92 -5.45 -9.33 -1.94
CA ALA A 92 -5.63 -8.64 -0.68
C ALA A 92 -7.02 -8.95 -0.08
N LYS A 93 -7.10 -8.95 1.25
CA LYS A 93 -8.35 -9.07 1.99
C LYS A 93 -8.80 -7.69 2.45
N GLN A 94 -10.06 -7.32 2.23
CA GLN A 94 -10.61 -6.10 2.85
C GLN A 94 -10.75 -6.30 4.35
N ILE A 95 -10.17 -5.40 5.15
CA ILE A 95 -10.16 -5.48 6.61
C ILE A 95 -10.88 -4.30 7.28
N GLY A 96 -11.17 -3.24 6.53
CA GLY A 96 -11.86 -2.05 7.04
C GLY A 96 -12.50 -1.22 5.94
N ILE A 97 -13.63 -0.59 6.27
CA ILE A 97 -14.31 0.44 5.48
C ILE A 97 -14.52 1.62 6.43
N ASN A 98 -14.03 2.79 6.02
CA ASN A 98 -14.04 4.02 6.81
C ASN A 98 -14.99 5.03 6.15
N GLU A 99 -14.98 6.28 6.62
CA GLU A 99 -15.85 7.34 6.08
C GLU A 99 -15.52 7.65 4.61
N ASP A 100 -14.24 7.84 4.28
CA ASP A 100 -13.74 8.24 2.97
C ASP A 100 -12.69 7.27 2.37
N THR A 101 -12.23 6.30 3.16
CA THR A 101 -11.22 5.31 2.76
C THR A 101 -11.61 3.88 3.09
N GLN A 102 -10.82 2.92 2.62
CA GLN A 102 -10.94 1.49 2.92
C GLN A 102 -9.55 0.87 3.02
N ASN A 103 -9.43 -0.14 3.87
CA ASN A 103 -8.18 -0.82 4.15
C ASN A 103 -8.17 -2.24 3.58
N PHE A 104 -7.09 -2.57 2.86
CA PHE A 104 -6.83 -3.91 2.35
C PHE A 104 -5.52 -4.44 2.90
N GLU A 105 -5.50 -5.69 3.34
CA GLU A 105 -4.32 -6.37 3.85
C GLU A 105 -3.82 -7.42 2.85
N TYR A 106 -2.53 -7.33 2.54
CA TYR A 106 -1.83 -8.30 1.71
C TYR A 106 -1.15 -9.34 2.60
N LYS A 107 -1.16 -10.61 2.16
CA LYS A 107 -0.41 -11.68 2.82
C LYS A 107 1.08 -11.54 2.51
N LEU A 108 1.93 -11.63 3.54
CA LEU A 108 3.39 -11.60 3.48
C LEU A 108 4.00 -12.99 3.35
#